data_AF-A0A8J2FMT3-F1
#
_entry.id   AF-A0A8J2FMT3-F1
#
_cell.length_a   1.000
_cell.length_b   1.000
_cell.length_c   1.000
_cell.angle_alpha   90.00
_cell.angle_beta   90.00
_cell.angle_gamma   90.00
#
_symmetry.space_group_name_H-M   'P 1'
#
loop_
_entity.id
_entity.type
_entity.pdbx_description
1 polymer ?
#
loop_
_entity_poly.entity_id
_entity_poly.type
_entity_poly.pdbx_seq_one_letter_code
_entity_poly.pdbx_strand_id
1 'polypeptide(L)'
;SFDGAYVNYRHLAVLCDTMSNRGHLMAISRHGVNKADHGPLMKCSFEETVEMLMEAAMFGQVDHCRGVSENLILGQLPNIGTNEFDILVDTNCLQEAKPTYEK
;
A
#
# COMPACT_ATOMS: atom_id res chain seq x y z
N SER A 1 7.53 -28.85 8.09
CA SER A 1 8.40 -27.75 8.54
C SER A 1 9.29 -28.30 9.64
N PHE A 2 10.57 -27.89 9.70
CA PHE A 2 11.52 -28.37 10.71
C PHE A 2 11.04 -28.15 12.16
N ASP A 3 10.33 -27.04 12.41
CA ASP A 3 9.77 -26.64 13.71
C ASP A 3 8.32 -27.14 13.96
N GLY A 4 7.77 -28.01 13.10
CA GLY A 4 6.39 -28.51 13.25
C GLY A 4 5.25 -27.50 12.99
N ALA A 5 5.56 -26.19 12.88
CA ALA A 5 4.58 -25.15 12.57
C ALA A 5 4.00 -25.29 11.15
N TYR A 6 2.69 -25.04 11.00
CA TYR A 6 2.02 -25.01 9.70
C TYR A 6 1.91 -23.59 9.15
N VAL A 7 2.21 -23.41 7.86
CA VAL A 7 2.00 -22.17 7.11
C VAL A 7 1.22 -22.51 5.84
N ASN A 8 0.13 -21.80 5.58
CA ASN A 8 -0.65 -22.00 4.36
C ASN A 8 0.19 -21.65 3.13
N TYR A 9 0.15 -22.51 2.11
CA TYR A 9 0.86 -22.34 0.84
C TYR A 9 0.73 -20.93 0.24
N ARG A 10 -0.44 -20.31 0.35
CA ARG A 10 -0.71 -18.97 -0.20
C ARG A 10 0.24 -17.90 0.35
N HIS A 11 0.65 -17.98 1.62
CA HIS A 11 1.57 -16.99 2.20
C HIS A 11 3.00 -17.16 1.64
N LEU A 12 3.44 -18.41 1.49
CA LEU A 12 4.75 -18.72 0.91
C LEU A 12 4.80 -18.36 -0.58
N ALA A 13 3.74 -18.68 -1.32
CA ALA A 13 3.63 -18.36 -2.75
C ALA A 13 3.71 -16.85 -2.98
N VAL A 14 2.92 -16.04 -2.26
CA VAL A 14 2.95 -14.58 -2.39
C VAL A 14 4.33 -14.00 -2.06
N LEU A 15 5.03 -14.53 -1.05
CA LEU A 15 6.39 -14.11 -0.74
C LEU A 15 7.36 -14.43 -1.87
N CYS A 16 7.33 -15.65 -2.40
CA CYS A 16 8.16 -16.07 -3.53
C CYS A 16 7.89 -15.23 -4.79
N ASP A 17 6.63 -14.96 -5.10
CA ASP A 17 6.23 -14.12 -6.24
C ASP A 17 6.72 -12.69 -6.04
N THR A 18 6.58 -12.13 -4.83
CA THR A 18 7.09 -10.78 -4.51
C THR A 18 8.60 -10.68 -4.69
N MET A 19 9.36 -11.73 -4.36
CA MET A 19 10.81 -11.76 -4.52
C MET A 19 11.27 -11.98 -5.97
N SER A 20 10.42 -12.47 -6.86
CA SER A 20 10.83 -12.93 -8.20
C SER A 20 10.13 -12.25 -9.38
N ASN A 21 9.08 -11.45 -9.13
CA ASN A 21 8.26 -10.84 -10.19
C ASN A 21 9.03 -9.87 -11.14
N ARG A 22 10.20 -9.37 -10.74
CA ARG A 22 11.02 -8.44 -11.56
C ARG A 22 12.02 -9.11 -12.48
N GLY A 23 11.99 -10.45 -12.60
CA GLY A 23 12.91 -11.22 -13.45
C GLY A 23 14.32 -11.40 -12.88
N HIS A 24 14.56 -10.93 -11.66
CA HIS A 24 15.76 -11.19 -10.86
C HIS A 24 15.36 -11.30 -9.39
N LEU A 25 16.18 -11.97 -8.58
CA LEU A 25 15.88 -12.17 -7.16
C LEU A 25 16.04 -10.86 -6.38
N MET A 26 14.97 -10.43 -5.74
CA MET A 26 14.91 -9.26 -4.87
C MET A 26 15.02 -9.70 -3.41
N ALA A 27 15.97 -9.12 -2.68
CA ALA A 27 16.09 -9.33 -1.24
C ALA A 27 14.99 -8.59 -0.48
N ILE A 28 14.45 -9.19 0.59
CA ILE A 28 13.53 -8.51 1.51
C ILE A 28 14.36 -7.76 2.57
N SER A 29 15.00 -6.69 2.13
CA SER A 29 15.83 -5.79 2.95
C SER A 29 15.88 -4.41 2.31
N ARG A 30 16.51 -3.42 2.99
CA ARG A 30 16.66 -2.05 2.45
C ARG A 30 17.23 -2.02 1.02
N HIS A 31 18.19 -2.89 0.74
CA HIS A 31 18.82 -2.98 -0.58
C HIS A 31 17.88 -3.48 -1.68
N GLY A 32 16.85 -4.24 -1.33
CA GLY A 32 15.81 -4.66 -2.28
C GLY A 32 14.65 -3.67 -2.35
N VAL A 33 14.22 -3.12 -1.23
CA VAL A 33 13.14 -2.12 -1.15
C VAL A 33 13.54 -0.82 -1.87
N ASN A 34 14.79 -0.37 -1.76
CA ASN A 34 15.22 0.87 -2.41
C ASN A 34 15.35 0.72 -3.93
N LYS A 35 15.65 -0.49 -4.41
CA LYS A 35 15.64 -0.85 -5.84
C LYS A 35 14.23 -1.02 -6.41
N ALA A 36 13.23 -1.10 -5.55
CA ALA A 36 11.86 -1.23 -5.97
C ALA A 36 11.27 0.11 -6.41
N ASP A 37 10.35 0.04 -7.36
CA ASP A 37 9.66 1.20 -7.93
C ASP A 37 8.54 1.66 -6.98
N HIS A 38 8.97 2.27 -5.87
CA HIS A 38 8.11 2.79 -4.83
C HIS A 38 8.39 4.27 -4.60
N GLY A 39 7.39 5.00 -4.09
CA GLY A 39 7.50 6.42 -3.77
C GLY A 39 8.57 6.71 -2.70
N PRO A 40 9.16 7.92 -2.70
CA PRO A 40 10.17 8.31 -1.73
C PRO A 40 9.68 8.24 -0.28
N LEU A 41 8.40 8.54 -0.01
CA LEU A 41 7.82 8.43 1.34
C LEU A 41 7.72 6.97 1.80
N MET A 42 7.40 6.07 0.88
CA MET A 42 7.37 4.63 1.19
C MET A 42 8.77 4.12 1.51
N LYS A 43 9.79 4.48 0.72
CA LYS A 43 11.18 4.06 0.94
C LYS A 43 11.74 4.59 2.26
N CYS A 44 11.53 5.88 2.56
CA CYS A 44 12.05 6.51 3.76
C CYS A 44 11.40 5.99 5.06
N SER A 45 10.23 5.33 4.96
CA SER A 45 9.50 4.77 6.10
C SER A 45 10.08 3.46 6.66
N PHE A 46 10.99 2.81 5.92
CA PHE A 46 11.62 1.56 6.35
C PHE A 46 13.02 1.79 6.95
N GLU A 47 13.99 2.19 6.12
CA GLU A 47 15.38 2.47 6.50
C GLU A 47 15.93 3.64 5.66
N GLU A 48 17.12 4.16 6.02
CA GLU A 48 17.84 5.22 5.28
C GLU A 48 17.01 6.52 5.04
N THR A 49 16.15 6.89 5.99
CA THR A 49 15.14 7.97 5.84
C THR A 49 15.71 9.29 5.31
N VAL A 50 16.80 9.79 5.91
CA VAL A 50 17.40 11.09 5.53
C VAL A 50 18.01 11.02 4.13
N GLU A 51 18.70 9.92 3.81
CA GLU A 51 19.35 9.71 2.51
C GLU A 51 18.30 9.63 1.40
N MET A 52 17.21 8.87 1.61
CA MET A 52 16.10 8.76 0.66
C MET A 52 15.45 10.12 0.37
N LEU A 53 15.23 10.94 1.40
CA LEU A 53 14.64 12.27 1.22
C LEU A 53 15.60 13.26 0.53
N MET A 54 16.89 13.20 0.84
CA MET A 54 17.90 14.04 0.16
C MET A 54 18.03 13.67 -1.31
N GLU A 55 18.05 12.37 -1.64
CA GLU A 55 18.09 11.89 -3.02
C GLU A 55 16.83 12.31 -3.78
N ALA A 56 15.65 12.12 -3.19
CA ALA A 56 14.39 12.54 -3.78
C ALA A 56 14.35 14.05 -4.04
N ALA A 57 14.84 14.87 -3.10
CA ALA A 57 14.91 16.32 -3.26
C ALA A 57 15.89 16.73 -4.37
N MET A 58 17.05 16.06 -4.46
CA MET A 58 18.07 16.35 -5.47
C MET A 58 17.58 16.06 -6.89
N PHE A 59 16.82 14.97 -7.07
CA PHE A 59 16.27 14.57 -8.38
C PHE A 59 14.85 15.07 -8.64
N GLY A 60 14.23 15.78 -7.69
CA GLY A 60 12.85 16.25 -7.82
C GLY A 60 11.83 15.12 -7.98
N GLN A 61 12.02 14.01 -7.27
CA GLN A 61 11.10 12.87 -7.34
C GLN A 61 9.71 13.26 -6.81
N VAL A 62 8.68 12.74 -7.47
CA VAL A 62 7.27 12.98 -7.10
C VAL A 62 6.71 11.71 -6.47
N ASP A 63 6.13 11.86 -5.27
CA ASP A 63 5.38 10.77 -4.63
C ASP A 63 3.89 10.85 -5.04
N HIS A 64 3.40 9.79 -5.68
CA HIS A 64 2.00 9.70 -6.11
C HIS A 64 1.03 9.27 -5.01
N CYS A 65 1.52 8.99 -3.81
CA CYS A 65 0.72 8.68 -2.63
C CYS A 65 -0.28 7.52 -2.85
N ARG A 66 0.12 6.45 -3.55
CA ARG A 66 -0.78 5.33 -3.91
C ARG A 66 -0.71 4.14 -2.96
N GLY A 67 0.41 3.99 -2.27
CA GLY A 67 0.65 2.97 -1.27
C GLY A 67 0.04 3.31 0.09
N VAL A 68 0.28 2.43 1.07
CA VAL A 68 -0.33 2.56 2.40
C VAL A 68 0.46 3.52 3.29
N SER A 69 1.80 3.47 3.24
CA SER A 69 2.68 4.21 4.15
C SER A 69 2.59 5.72 3.94
N GLU A 70 2.71 6.19 2.71
CA GLU A 70 2.49 7.57 2.29
C GLU A 70 1.15 8.16 2.75
N ASN A 71 0.03 7.45 2.52
CA ASN A 71 -1.30 7.91 2.89
C ASN A 71 -1.44 8.00 4.42
N LEU A 72 -0.86 7.04 5.15
CA LEU A 72 -0.83 7.08 6.60
C LEU A 72 -0.04 8.29 7.13
N ILE A 73 1.12 8.59 6.53
CA ILE A 73 1.94 9.77 6.89
C ILE A 73 1.16 11.07 6.64
N LEU A 74 0.40 11.14 5.54
CA LEU A 74 -0.40 12.32 5.18
C LEU A 74 -1.75 12.39 5.91
N GLY A 75 -2.13 11.37 6.69
CA GLY A 75 -3.41 11.31 7.38
C GLY A 75 -4.61 11.10 6.45
N GLN A 76 -4.39 10.51 5.28
CA GLN A 76 -5.41 10.18 4.27
C GLN A 76 -5.79 8.71 4.34
N LEU A 77 -6.98 8.37 3.85
CA LEU A 77 -7.41 6.97 3.74
C LEU A 77 -6.67 6.30 2.57
N PRO A 78 -5.92 5.21 2.79
CA PRO A 78 -5.25 4.49 1.71
C PRO A 78 -6.27 3.72 0.84
N ASN A 79 -5.97 3.56 -0.45
CA ASN A 79 -6.82 2.84 -1.39
C ASN A 79 -6.68 1.31 -1.26
N ILE A 80 -7.10 0.77 -0.11
CA ILE A 80 -7.07 -0.67 0.18
C ILE A 80 -8.27 -1.04 1.07
N GLY A 81 -8.78 -2.26 0.92
CA GLY A 81 -9.84 -2.79 1.77
C GLY A 81 -11.15 -2.03 1.56
N THR A 82 -11.70 -1.42 2.63
CA THR A 82 -13.00 -0.72 2.57
C THR A 82 -12.96 0.55 1.73
N ASN A 83 -11.77 1.12 1.50
CA ASN A 83 -11.57 2.34 0.71
C ASN A 83 -11.03 2.03 -0.71
N GLU A 84 -11.14 0.78 -1.17
CA GLU A 84 -10.77 0.40 -2.55
C GLU A 84 -11.80 0.88 -3.59
N PHE A 85 -13.00 1.24 -3.15
CA PHE A 85 -14.07 1.78 -3.99
C PHE A 85 -14.73 2.99 -3.33
N ASP A 86 -15.31 3.86 -4.16
CA ASP A 86 -16.10 5.00 -3.70
C ASP A 86 -17.58 4.65 -3.57
N ILE A 87 -18.23 5.26 -2.60
CA ILE A 87 -19.68 5.15 -2.40
C ILE A 87 -20.34 6.40 -2.97
N LEU A 88 -21.23 6.20 -3.92
CA LEU A 88 -22.04 7.25 -4.51
C LEU A 88 -23.49 7.10 -4.03
N VAL A 89 -24.14 8.24 -3.76
CA VAL A 89 -25.55 8.26 -3.38
C VAL A 89 -26.40 8.24 -4.64
N ASP A 90 -27.28 7.25 -4.75
CA ASP A 90 -28.31 7.23 -5.79
C ASP A 90 -29.47 8.16 -5.42
N THR A 91 -29.57 9.29 -6.12
CA THR A 91 -30.59 10.30 -5.88
C THR A 91 -32.00 9.84 -6.23
N ASN A 92 -32.16 8.90 -7.17
CA ASN A 92 -33.49 8.41 -7.57
C ASN A 92 -34.05 7.50 -6.47
N CYS A 93 -33.26 6.54 -6.01
CA CYS A 93 -33.62 5.68 -4.88
C CYS A 93 -33.86 6.50 -3.59
N LEU A 94 -33.12 7.59 -3.39
CA LEU A 94 -33.28 8.47 -2.23
C LEU A 94 -34.63 9.21 -2.22
N GLN A 95 -35.15 9.60 -3.39
CA GLN A 95 -36.46 10.27 -3.48
C GLN A 95 -37.62 9.34 -3.15
N GLU A 96 -37.48 8.04 -3.47
CA GLU A 96 -38.48 7.01 -3.17
C GLU A 96 -38.40 6.51 -1.72
N ALA A 97 -37.30 6.79 -1.03
CA ALA A 97 -37.09 6.36 0.35
C ALA A 97 -38.06 7.06 1.30
N LYS A 98 -39.03 6.30 1.83
CA LYS A 98 -39.92 6.80 2.90
C LYS A 98 -39.14 6.93 4.20
N PRO A 99 -39.27 8.05 4.95
CA PRO A 99 -38.61 8.19 6.24
C PRO A 99 -39.19 7.15 7.22
N THR A 100 -38.32 6.30 7.78
CA THR A 100 -38.70 5.23 8.72
C THR A 100 -39.03 5.76 10.13
N TYR A 101 -38.89 7.06 10.37
CA TYR A 101 -39.22 7.69 11.66
C TYR A 101 -40.45 8.58 11.54
N GLU A 102 -41.63 7.98 11.67
CA GLU A 102 -42.83 8.68 12.14
C GLU A 102 -42.81 8.65 13.67
N LYS A 103 -42.68 9.84 14.27
CA LYS A 103 -43.25 10.15 15.59
C LYS A 103 -44.23 11.29 15.41
#